data_AF-X1DWA5-F1
#
_entry.id   AF-X1DWA5-F1
#
_cell.length_a   1.000
_cell.length_b   1.000
_cell.length_c   1.000
_cell.angle_alpha   90.00
_cell.angle_beta   90.00
_cell.angle_gamma   90.00
#
_symmetry.space_group_name_H-M   'P 1'
#
loop_
_entity.id
_entity.type
_entity.pdbx_description
1 polymer ?
#
loop_
_entity_poly.entity_id
_entity_poly.type
_entity_poly.pdbx_seq_one_letter_code
_entity_poly.pdbx_strand_id
1 'polypeptide(L)'
;GYGVLVQAIKDRGKVVCGSRTDLAGFGELDADGRNFGFDIDLCRAIAAAVLGDAEAVEFVPVSAAERGPALQTGEVDVLSRNATWTSTRDAQWGNFTAVWFYDGQGFMVPVDSGINSIDDMNGATVCVTSGTTTELNLADAFRQRGLDFTAVTFEDSATVYSTYEEGRCDATTSVLDY
;
A
#
# COMPACT_ATOMS: atom_id res chain seq x y z
N GLY A 1 -16.91 20.20 -3.22
CA GLY A 1 -15.87 20.78 -2.34
C GLY A 1 -15.93 20.12 -0.97
N TYR A 2 -14.84 20.15 -0.20
CA TYR A 2 -14.67 19.39 1.06
C TYR A 2 -15.82 19.51 2.07
N GLY A 3 -16.50 20.67 2.14
CA GLY A 3 -17.67 20.85 3.01
C GLY A 3 -18.84 19.91 2.69
N VAL A 4 -18.99 19.48 1.43
CA VAL A 4 -20.04 18.52 1.02
C VAL A 4 -19.72 17.11 1.51
N LEU A 5 -18.45 16.69 1.41
CA LEU A 5 -18.02 15.36 1.89
C LEU A 5 -18.13 15.26 3.40
N VAL A 6 -17.64 16.26 4.13
CA VAL A 6 -17.74 16.30 5.60
C VAL A 6 -19.21 16.28 6.05
N GLN A 7 -20.09 17.00 5.35
CA GLN A 7 -21.52 16.96 5.68
C GLN A 7 -22.12 15.57 5.41
N ALA A 8 -21.78 14.92 4.28
CA ALA A 8 -22.24 13.57 3.99
C ALA A 8 -21.78 12.55 5.04
N ILE A 9 -20.53 12.66 5.52
CA ILE A 9 -20.01 11.83 6.62
C ILE A 9 -20.82 12.06 7.90
N LYS A 10 -21.09 13.33 8.25
CA LYS A 10 -21.89 13.68 9.45
C LYS A 10 -23.32 13.18 9.36
N ASP A 11 -23.97 13.34 8.21
CA ASP A 11 -25.33 12.88 7.98
C ASP A 11 -25.43 11.35 8.04
N ARG A 12 -24.41 10.65 7.54
CA ARG A 12 -24.30 9.19 7.61
C ARG A 12 -23.86 8.67 8.98
N GLY A 13 -23.19 9.49 9.78
CA GLY A 13 -22.69 9.14 11.10
C GLY A 13 -21.48 8.21 11.12
N LYS A 14 -20.78 8.04 9.99
CA LYS A 14 -19.54 7.25 9.90
C LYS A 14 -18.64 7.66 8.74
N VAL A 15 -17.33 7.56 8.95
CA VAL A 15 -16.30 7.67 7.91
C VAL A 15 -16.14 6.31 7.23
N VAL A 16 -16.17 6.25 5.91
CA VAL A 16 -15.82 5.06 5.12
C VAL A 16 -14.36 5.19 4.72
N CYS A 17 -13.49 4.40 5.34
CA CYS A 17 -12.04 4.45 5.13
C CYS A 17 -11.57 3.23 4.33
N GLY A 18 -10.90 3.46 3.21
CA GLY A 18 -10.19 2.42 2.48
C GLY A 18 -8.84 2.13 3.14
N SER A 19 -8.58 0.87 3.48
CA SER A 19 -7.31 0.44 4.10
C SER A 19 -6.91 -0.99 3.70
N ARG A 20 -5.76 -1.45 4.23
CA ARG A 20 -5.35 -2.86 4.17
C ARG A 20 -5.85 -3.62 5.39
N THR A 21 -5.94 -4.93 5.24
CA THR A 21 -6.29 -5.87 6.33
C THR A 21 -5.28 -7.02 6.46
N ASP A 22 -4.19 -6.92 5.70
CA ASP A 22 -3.22 -7.95 5.39
C ASP A 22 -1.77 -7.42 5.42
N LEU A 23 -1.53 -6.27 6.08
CA LEU A 23 -0.19 -5.70 6.26
C LEU A 23 0.15 -5.55 7.73
N ALA A 24 1.06 -6.40 8.20
CA ALA A 24 1.57 -6.38 9.55
C ALA A 24 1.93 -4.96 10.02
N GLY A 25 1.37 -4.53 11.15
CA GLY A 25 1.64 -3.21 11.76
C GLY A 25 0.93 -2.01 11.11
N PHE A 26 0.48 -2.09 9.86
CA PHE A 26 -0.24 -1.00 9.19
C PHE A 26 -1.76 -1.21 9.18
N GLY A 27 -2.22 -2.41 8.83
CA GLY A 27 -3.64 -2.73 8.76
C GLY A 27 -3.87 -4.24 8.75
N GLU A 28 -4.45 -4.74 9.82
CA GLU A 28 -4.68 -6.16 10.10
C GLU A 28 -6.02 -6.37 10.80
N LEU A 29 -6.50 -7.61 10.79
CA LEU A 29 -7.62 -8.05 11.63
C LEU A 29 -7.09 -8.79 12.85
N ASP A 30 -7.57 -8.42 14.04
CA ASP A 30 -7.29 -9.19 15.26
C ASP A 30 -8.13 -10.49 15.29
N ALA A 31 -7.94 -11.30 16.34
CA ALA A 31 -8.64 -12.58 16.48
C ALA A 31 -10.17 -12.45 16.55
N ASP A 32 -10.68 -11.27 16.92
CA ASP A 32 -12.11 -10.97 16.99
C ASP A 32 -12.62 -10.30 15.70
N GLY A 33 -11.77 -10.17 14.67
CA GLY A 33 -12.09 -9.55 13.39
C GLY A 33 -12.10 -8.02 13.41
N ARG A 34 -11.50 -7.38 14.42
CA ARG A 34 -11.40 -5.92 14.48
C ARG A 34 -10.17 -5.44 13.72
N ASN A 35 -10.35 -4.38 12.95
CA ASN A 35 -9.24 -3.71 12.28
C ASN A 35 -8.32 -3.04 13.31
N PHE A 36 -7.01 -3.24 13.18
CA PHE A 36 -5.98 -2.56 13.96
C PHE A 36 -4.71 -2.31 13.12
N GLY A 37 -3.87 -1.38 13.55
CA GLY A 37 -2.64 -0.99 12.85
C GLY A 37 -2.53 0.50 12.63
N PHE A 38 -1.37 0.94 12.15
CA PHE A 38 -1.03 2.34 11.97
C PHE A 38 -2.01 3.10 11.05
N ASP A 39 -2.31 2.55 9.86
CA ASP A 39 -3.24 3.18 8.91
C ASP A 39 -4.69 3.14 9.43
N ILE A 40 -5.05 2.10 10.18
CA ILE A 40 -6.37 1.98 10.82
C ILE A 40 -6.56 3.07 11.87
N ASP A 41 -5.54 3.34 12.68
CA ASP A 41 -5.61 4.37 13.72
C ASP A 41 -5.68 5.78 13.13
N LEU A 42 -5.12 6.01 11.94
CA LEU A 42 -5.34 7.25 11.19
C LEU A 42 -6.80 7.41 10.75
N CYS A 43 -7.45 6.36 10.24
CA CYS A 43 -8.88 6.40 9.94
C CYS A 43 -9.72 6.71 11.20
N ARG A 44 -9.41 6.07 12.33
CA ARG A 44 -10.06 6.35 13.63
C ARG A 44 -9.85 7.78 14.09
N ALA A 45 -8.65 8.33 13.92
CA ALA A 45 -8.36 9.72 14.25
C ALA A 45 -9.20 10.71 13.41
N ILE A 46 -9.41 10.41 12.12
CA ILE A 46 -10.30 11.18 11.26
C ILE A 46 -11.75 11.09 11.75
N ALA A 47 -12.24 9.88 12.08
CA ALA A 47 -13.58 9.69 12.61
C ALA A 47 -13.79 10.47 13.92
N ALA A 48 -12.84 10.39 14.86
CA ALA A 48 -12.86 11.15 16.10
C ALA A 48 -12.90 12.67 15.84
N ALA A 49 -12.12 13.17 14.88
CA ALA A 49 -12.08 14.60 14.56
C ALA A 49 -13.37 15.10 13.89
N VAL A 50 -14.02 14.29 13.05
CA VAL A 50 -15.20 14.70 12.29
C VAL A 50 -16.50 14.46 13.05
N LEU A 51 -16.59 13.36 13.79
CA LEU A 51 -17.80 12.84 14.42
C LEU A 51 -17.75 12.83 15.95
N GLY A 52 -16.58 13.01 16.56
CA GLY A 52 -16.39 12.90 18.00
C GLY A 52 -16.35 11.47 18.53
N ASP A 53 -16.30 10.48 17.63
CA ASP A 53 -16.26 9.05 17.95
C ASP A 53 -15.23 8.35 17.04
N ALA A 54 -14.20 7.76 17.65
CA ALA A 54 -13.14 7.06 16.95
C ALA A 54 -13.61 5.74 16.30
N GLU A 55 -14.67 5.14 16.84
CA GLU A 55 -15.23 3.88 16.35
C GLU A 55 -16.32 4.11 15.29
N ALA A 56 -16.67 5.36 14.98
CA ALA A 56 -17.59 5.73 13.90
C ALA A 56 -16.90 5.64 12.52
N VAL A 57 -16.33 4.48 12.22
CA VAL A 57 -15.59 4.18 11.00
C VAL A 57 -16.01 2.83 10.42
N GLU A 58 -16.20 2.79 9.11
CA GLU A 58 -16.32 1.57 8.31
C GLU A 58 -15.04 1.38 7.52
N PHE A 59 -14.42 0.21 7.66
CA PHE A 59 -13.21 -0.13 6.92
C PHE A 59 -13.57 -0.93 5.67
N VAL A 60 -13.12 -0.45 4.52
CA VAL A 60 -13.23 -1.14 3.23
C VAL A 60 -11.83 -1.68 2.87
N PRO A 61 -11.64 -3.00 2.75
CA PRO A 61 -10.38 -3.55 2.25
C PRO A 61 -10.19 -3.15 0.78
N VAL A 62 -9.05 -2.55 0.46
CA VAL A 62 -8.77 -2.04 -0.89
C VAL A 62 -7.42 -2.51 -1.40
N SER A 63 -7.42 -3.20 -2.55
CA SER A 63 -6.19 -3.67 -3.20
C SER A 63 -5.36 -2.51 -3.79
N ALA A 64 -4.14 -2.82 -4.25
CA ALA A 64 -3.27 -1.83 -4.87
C ALA A 64 -3.86 -1.26 -6.19
N ALA A 65 -4.61 -2.07 -6.93
CA ALA A 65 -5.24 -1.69 -8.19
C ALA A 65 -6.54 -0.90 -7.98
N GLU A 66 -7.30 -1.20 -6.93
CA GLU A 66 -8.63 -0.62 -6.68
C GLU A 66 -8.59 0.75 -6.00
N ARG A 67 -7.49 1.10 -5.31
CA ARG A 67 -7.41 2.34 -4.50
C ARG A 67 -7.71 3.64 -5.24
N GLY A 68 -7.25 3.75 -6.50
CA GLY A 68 -7.54 4.92 -7.33
C GLY A 68 -9.04 5.00 -7.66
N PRO A 69 -9.60 3.95 -8.30
CA PRO A 69 -11.03 3.85 -8.56
C PRO A 69 -11.91 4.07 -7.32
N ALA A 70 -11.62 3.42 -6.19
CA ALA A 70 -12.42 3.53 -4.96
C ALA A 70 -12.51 4.97 -4.43
N LEU A 71 -11.42 5.74 -4.51
CA LEU A 71 -11.43 7.17 -4.19
C LEU A 71 -12.22 7.99 -5.22
N GLN A 72 -12.01 7.72 -6.52
CA GLN A 72 -12.63 8.49 -7.61
C GLN A 72 -14.14 8.29 -7.70
N THR A 73 -14.64 7.10 -7.37
CA THR A 73 -16.07 6.78 -7.37
C THR A 73 -16.77 7.22 -6.09
N GLY A 74 -16.02 7.58 -5.04
CA GLY A 74 -16.55 7.88 -3.71
C GLY A 74 -17.04 6.63 -2.97
N GLU A 75 -16.55 5.44 -3.33
CA GLU A 75 -16.76 4.21 -2.57
C GLU A 75 -16.18 4.35 -1.15
N VAL A 76 -15.04 5.04 -1.03
CA VAL A 76 -14.45 5.45 0.24
C VAL A 76 -14.37 6.97 0.34
N ASP A 77 -14.54 7.52 1.54
CA ASP A 77 -14.38 8.96 1.78
C ASP A 77 -12.91 9.36 1.83
N VAL A 78 -12.06 8.45 2.34
CA VAL A 78 -10.63 8.63 2.53
C VAL A 78 -9.92 7.30 2.37
N LEU A 79 -8.67 7.36 1.89
CA LEU A 79 -7.78 6.22 1.79
C LEU A 79 -6.64 6.41 2.80
N SER A 80 -6.62 5.60 3.85
CA SER A 80 -5.46 5.47 4.74
C SER A 80 -4.85 4.09 4.48
N ARG A 81 -3.82 4.10 3.64
CA ARG A 81 -3.13 2.91 3.14
C ARG A 81 -1.70 3.33 2.82
N ASN A 82 -0.77 2.38 2.84
CA ASN A 82 0.59 2.55 2.30
C ASN A 82 0.62 2.89 0.79
N ALA A 83 0.27 4.14 0.47
CA ALA A 83 0.13 4.68 -0.87
C ALA A 83 1.05 5.90 -1.03
N THR A 84 2.17 5.71 -1.73
CA THR A 84 3.15 6.78 -1.98
C THR A 84 2.51 7.97 -2.70
N TRP A 85 2.72 9.18 -2.19
CA TRP A 85 2.33 10.40 -2.89
C TRP A 85 3.25 10.63 -4.10
N THR A 86 2.68 10.63 -5.31
CA THR A 86 3.38 11.01 -6.54
C THR A 86 2.58 12.08 -7.29
N SER A 87 3.25 12.89 -8.11
CA SER A 87 2.58 13.94 -8.91
C SER A 87 1.49 13.38 -9.83
N THR A 88 1.69 12.17 -10.38
CA THR A 88 0.68 11.50 -11.22
C THR A 88 -0.55 11.10 -10.42
N ARG A 89 -0.38 10.54 -9.22
CA ARG A 89 -1.50 10.15 -8.35
C ARG A 89 -2.29 11.37 -7.88
N ASP A 90 -1.60 12.44 -7.49
CA ASP A 90 -2.23 13.69 -7.05
C ASP A 90 -3.09 14.32 -8.16
N ALA A 91 -2.60 14.27 -9.41
CA ALA A 91 -3.35 14.75 -10.57
C ALA A 91 -4.56 13.87 -10.93
N GLN A 92 -4.57 12.59 -10.56
CA GLN A 92 -5.57 11.61 -11.00
C GLN A 92 -6.59 11.25 -9.92
N TRP A 93 -6.15 10.98 -8.69
CA TRP A 93 -6.98 10.42 -7.62
C TRP A 93 -7.55 11.50 -6.70
N GLY A 94 -7.07 12.73 -6.82
CA GLY A 94 -7.39 13.83 -5.93
C GLY A 94 -6.28 14.10 -4.93
N ASN A 95 -6.57 14.94 -3.95
CA ASN A 95 -5.55 15.54 -3.12
C ASN A 95 -5.04 14.59 -2.04
N PHE A 96 -3.72 14.45 -1.96
CA PHE A 96 -3.04 13.96 -0.77
C PHE A 96 -2.95 15.08 0.26
N THR A 97 -3.29 14.79 1.51
CA THR A 97 -3.46 15.84 2.56
C THR A 97 -2.28 15.93 3.51
N ALA A 98 -1.61 14.81 3.79
CA ALA A 98 -0.46 14.74 4.68
C ALA A 98 0.38 13.50 4.34
N VAL A 99 1.66 13.55 4.73
CA VAL A 99 2.53 12.37 4.77
C VAL A 99 2.67 11.96 6.23
N TRP A 100 2.24 10.74 6.55
CA TRP A 100 2.29 10.19 7.91
C TRP A 100 3.40 9.16 8.10
N PHE A 101 3.92 8.58 7.02
CA PHE A 101 5.02 7.63 7.04
C PHE A 101 5.94 7.91 5.85
N TYR A 102 7.22 8.17 6.13
CA TYR A 102 8.26 8.34 5.10
C TYR A 102 8.99 7.03 4.94
N ASP A 103 8.99 6.50 3.72
CA ASP A 103 9.56 5.19 3.43
C ASP A 103 10.37 5.18 2.12
N GLY A 104 11.17 4.13 1.93
CA GLY A 104 11.96 3.85 0.74
C GLY A 104 11.70 2.46 0.19
N GLN A 105 11.87 2.29 -1.12
CA GLN A 105 11.82 0.97 -1.74
C GLN A 105 13.12 0.20 -1.49
N GLY A 106 12.99 -1.06 -1.07
CA GLY A 106 14.11 -1.97 -0.87
C GLY A 106 13.89 -3.32 -1.54
N PHE A 107 14.89 -4.19 -1.36
CA PHE A 107 14.86 -5.58 -1.79
C PHE A 107 15.05 -6.48 -0.57
N MET A 108 14.35 -7.61 -0.57
CA MET A 108 14.57 -8.71 0.35
C MET A 108 15.06 -9.91 -0.46
N VAL A 109 16.15 -10.53 0.03
CA VAL A 109 16.82 -11.69 -0.59
C VAL A 109 17.12 -12.73 0.49
N PRO A 110 17.28 -14.02 0.11
CA PRO A 110 17.69 -15.05 1.06
C PRO A 110 19.08 -14.71 1.61
N VAL A 111 19.31 -14.96 2.91
CA VAL A 111 20.59 -14.68 3.57
C VAL A 111 21.76 -15.38 2.86
N ASP A 112 21.52 -16.60 2.37
CA ASP A 112 22.55 -17.43 1.71
C ASP A 112 22.65 -17.19 0.19
N SER A 113 21.95 -16.18 -0.36
CA SER A 113 21.94 -15.89 -1.81
C SER A 113 23.25 -15.31 -2.34
N GLY A 114 24.08 -14.72 -1.46
CA GLY A 114 25.27 -13.97 -1.85
C GLY A 114 25.00 -12.60 -2.49
N ILE A 115 23.73 -12.19 -2.61
CA ILE A 115 23.33 -10.88 -3.13
C ILE A 115 23.51 -9.84 -2.02
N ASN A 116 24.37 -8.84 -2.24
CA ASN A 116 24.63 -7.77 -1.27
C ASN A 116 24.18 -6.40 -1.79
N SER A 117 23.95 -6.30 -3.09
CA SER A 117 23.54 -5.08 -3.78
C SER A 117 22.70 -5.41 -5.01
N ILE A 118 21.98 -4.42 -5.54
CA ILE A 118 21.25 -4.56 -6.79
C ILE A 118 22.18 -4.92 -7.97
N ASP A 119 23.46 -4.56 -7.91
CA ASP A 119 24.43 -4.88 -8.97
C ASP A 119 24.73 -6.39 -9.03
N ASP A 120 24.49 -7.12 -7.95
CA ASP A 120 24.61 -8.58 -7.89
C ASP A 120 23.37 -9.31 -8.47
N MET A 121 22.31 -8.57 -8.83
CA MET A 121 21.02 -9.13 -9.24
C MET A 121 20.85 -9.26 -10.77
N ASN A 122 21.92 -9.21 -11.55
CA ASN A 122 21.81 -9.32 -13.00
C ASN A 122 21.20 -10.67 -13.43
N GLY A 123 20.09 -10.62 -14.15
CA GLY A 123 19.32 -11.78 -14.58
C GLY A 123 18.39 -12.37 -13.52
N ALA A 124 18.26 -11.74 -12.35
CA ALA A 124 17.44 -12.24 -11.25
C ALA A 124 15.94 -12.25 -11.58
N THR A 125 15.23 -13.19 -10.97
CA THR A 125 13.75 -13.23 -10.94
C THR A 125 13.26 -12.49 -9.70
N VAL A 126 12.48 -11.42 -9.90
CA VAL A 126 12.01 -10.54 -8.82
C VAL A 126 10.48 -10.57 -8.72
N CYS A 127 9.98 -11.00 -7.57
CA CYS A 127 8.57 -11.00 -7.23
C CYS A 127 8.12 -9.61 -6.75
N VAL A 128 7.04 -9.05 -7.33
CA VAL A 128 6.55 -7.70 -6.99
C VAL A 128 5.03 -7.60 -7.14
N THR A 129 4.38 -6.76 -6.33
CA THR A 129 2.94 -6.48 -6.46
C THR A 129 2.67 -5.56 -7.65
N SER A 130 1.71 -5.94 -8.51
CA SER A 130 1.32 -5.18 -9.70
C SER A 130 0.59 -3.87 -9.35
N GLY A 131 0.65 -2.88 -10.25
CA GLY A 131 -0.06 -1.60 -10.07
C GLY A 131 0.54 -0.72 -8.96
N THR A 132 1.79 -1.00 -8.57
CA THR A 132 2.51 -0.26 -7.55
C THR A 132 3.56 0.67 -8.15
N THR A 133 3.99 1.64 -7.35
CA THR A 133 5.20 2.43 -7.66
C THR A 133 6.44 1.54 -7.68
N THR A 134 6.44 0.50 -6.84
CA THR A 134 7.52 -0.49 -6.71
C THR A 134 7.83 -1.20 -8.03
N GLU A 135 6.80 -1.64 -8.75
CA GLU A 135 6.93 -2.28 -10.07
C GLU A 135 7.62 -1.37 -11.09
N LEU A 136 7.20 -0.10 -11.16
CA LEU A 136 7.79 0.88 -12.08
C LEU A 136 9.23 1.22 -11.71
N ASN A 137 9.48 1.47 -10.43
CA ASN A 137 10.79 1.80 -9.89
C ASN A 137 11.78 0.62 -10.04
N LEU A 138 11.31 -0.63 -9.92
CA LEU A 138 12.11 -1.83 -10.17
C LEU A 138 12.66 -1.82 -11.60
N ALA A 139 11.77 -1.63 -12.58
CA ALA A 139 12.16 -1.56 -13.98
C ALA A 139 13.14 -0.42 -14.26
N ASP A 140 12.90 0.76 -13.67
CA ASP A 140 13.80 1.91 -13.82
C ASP A 140 15.16 1.67 -13.15
N ALA A 141 15.22 1.05 -11.97
CA ALA A 141 16.44 0.80 -11.22
C ALA A 141 17.39 -0.16 -11.94
N PHE A 142 16.85 -1.22 -12.55
CA PHE A 142 17.61 -2.17 -13.38
C PHE A 142 18.05 -1.54 -14.70
N ARG A 143 17.15 -0.83 -15.39
CA ARG A 143 17.47 -0.14 -16.66
C ARG A 143 18.61 0.86 -16.50
N GLN A 144 18.60 1.67 -15.44
CA GLN A 144 19.64 2.67 -15.18
C GLN A 144 21.03 2.06 -14.94
N ARG A 145 21.09 0.79 -14.54
CA ARG A 145 22.33 0.05 -14.27
C ARG A 145 22.75 -0.86 -15.43
N GLY A 146 21.91 -0.98 -16.46
CA GLY A 146 22.15 -1.92 -17.57
C GLY A 146 22.05 -3.38 -17.13
N LEU A 147 21.20 -3.67 -16.14
CA LEU A 147 20.94 -5.01 -15.63
C LEU A 147 19.67 -5.58 -16.27
N ASP A 148 19.68 -6.88 -16.53
CA ASP A 148 18.49 -7.64 -16.93
C ASP A 148 17.79 -8.21 -15.70
N PHE A 149 16.47 -8.45 -15.77
CA PHE A 149 15.71 -9.16 -14.75
C PHE A 149 14.41 -9.74 -15.33
N THR A 150 13.80 -10.66 -14.59
CA THR A 150 12.46 -11.16 -14.88
C THR A 150 11.51 -10.73 -13.75
N ALA A 151 10.49 -9.93 -14.08
CA ALA A 151 9.43 -9.59 -13.13
C ALA A 151 8.42 -10.73 -13.03
N VAL A 152 8.11 -11.17 -11.82
CA VAL A 152 6.95 -12.02 -11.52
C VAL A 152 5.95 -11.19 -10.74
N THR A 153 4.81 -10.90 -11.35
CA THR A 153 3.83 -9.97 -10.80
C THR A 153 2.61 -10.68 -10.25
N PHE A 154 2.13 -10.21 -9.10
CA PHE A 154 0.91 -10.69 -8.45
C PHE A 154 0.06 -9.50 -7.97
N GLU A 155 -1.24 -9.71 -7.81
CA GLU A 155 -2.17 -8.65 -7.38
C GLU A 155 -2.12 -8.39 -5.87
N ASP A 156 -1.77 -9.40 -5.08
CA ASP A 156 -1.72 -9.33 -3.62
C ASP A 156 -0.32 -9.62 -3.06
N SER A 157 0.01 -9.00 -1.93
CA SER A 157 1.33 -9.14 -1.31
C SER A 157 1.54 -10.51 -0.68
N ALA A 158 0.50 -11.20 -0.23
CA ALA A 158 0.63 -12.52 0.38
C ALA A 158 1.18 -13.54 -0.63
N THR A 159 0.66 -13.54 -1.86
CA THR A 159 1.14 -14.39 -2.97
C THR A 159 2.55 -14.02 -3.40
N VAL A 160 2.91 -12.73 -3.39
CA VAL A 160 4.31 -12.28 -3.64
C VAL A 160 5.25 -12.94 -2.64
N TYR A 161 4.94 -12.85 -1.34
CA TYR A 161 5.80 -13.38 -0.29
C TYR A 161 5.83 -14.90 -0.25
N SER A 162 4.69 -15.58 -0.38
CA SER A 162 4.67 -17.04 -0.40
C SER A 162 5.44 -17.61 -1.59
N THR A 163 5.32 -16.99 -2.77
CA THR A 163 6.08 -17.37 -3.97
C THR A 163 7.58 -17.17 -3.79
N TYR A 164 7.97 -16.08 -3.12
CA TYR A 164 9.36 -15.82 -2.77
C TYR A 164 9.90 -16.84 -1.74
N GLU A 165 9.13 -17.14 -0.70
CA GLU A 165 9.48 -18.16 0.32
C GLU A 165 9.60 -19.58 -0.26
N GLU A 166 8.81 -19.89 -1.29
CA GLU A 166 8.92 -21.13 -2.07
C GLU A 166 10.18 -21.20 -2.95
N GLY A 167 10.99 -20.14 -3.00
CA GLY A 167 12.22 -20.06 -3.81
C GLY A 167 11.95 -19.90 -5.31
N ARG A 168 10.75 -19.45 -5.69
CA ARG A 168 10.39 -19.21 -7.11
C ARG A 168 10.85 -17.84 -7.62
N CYS A 169 11.32 -16.97 -6.72
CA CYS A 169 11.95 -15.69 -7.03
C CYS A 169 13.25 -15.57 -6.23
N ASP A 170 14.28 -14.98 -6.84
CA ASP A 170 15.58 -14.73 -6.21
C ASP A 170 15.50 -13.56 -5.21
N ALA A 171 14.56 -12.64 -5.44
CA ALA A 171 14.29 -11.50 -4.58
C ALA A 171 12.81 -11.10 -4.61
N THR A 172 12.40 -10.34 -3.60
CA THR A 172 11.17 -9.54 -3.65
C THR A 172 11.48 -8.08 -3.36
N THR A 173 10.67 -7.16 -3.90
CA THR A 173 10.79 -5.73 -3.64
C THR A 173 9.45 -5.14 -3.23
N SER A 174 9.52 -4.22 -2.27
CA SER A 174 8.40 -3.41 -1.79
C SER A 174 8.96 -2.09 -1.25
N VAL A 175 8.07 -1.14 -0.99
CA VAL A 175 8.31 -0.11 0.03
C VAL A 175 8.52 -0.83 1.38
N LEU A 176 9.54 -0.42 2.15
CA LEU A 176 10.01 -1.03 3.41
C LEU A 176 9.02 -0.78 4.57
N ASP A 177 7.82 -1.32 4.44
CA ASP A 177 6.77 -1.31 5.45
C ASP A 177 6.76 -2.62 6.29
N TYR A 178 7.90 -3.33 6.42
CA TYR A 178 8.00 -4.67 7.03
C TYR A 178 9.12 -4.78 8.06
#